data_AF-A0A5B9M5X0-F1
#
_entry.id   AF-A0A5B9M5X0-F1
#
_cell.length_a   1.000
_cell.length_b   1.000
_cell.length_c   1.000
_cell.angle_alpha   90.00
_cell.angle_beta   90.00
_cell.angle_gamma   90.00
#
_symmetry.space_group_name_H-M   'P 1'
#
loop_
_entity.id
_entity.type
_entity.pdbx_description
1 polymer ?
#
loop_
_entity_poly.entity_id
_entity_poly.type
_entity_poly.pdbx_seq_one_letter_code
_entity_poly.pdbx_strand_id
1 'polypeptide(L)'
;MLVCAILFPLVMEIRNFRRDEAIRLQLRLEAEALRQRLALDDPERQWVRQHQREEYASMGTVRKRAERQFERIQQKYGGIEVRGADVLSLRTVPQLSLGQSQPPVVYRLLVPTDREVWLKYAVVPAEGISRSPDKLDQLQTPVEASGFADPGPYQLRLAPGEQLLAVQTGPSNGRELPIAIRIDDKPLLDSSFRSEGVPSSGAHHISGLRQFDVLKSRRLPWLQSIQIKVTMEDETRQDAAHHGSLWLSDQPSGFDPFPGIVNQP
;
A
#
# COMPACT_ATOMS: atom_id res chain seq x y z
N MET A 1 -58.58 24.82 -70.04
CA MET A 1 -57.24 24.28 -69.70
C MET A 1 -56.62 24.90 -68.43
N LEU A 2 -57.09 26.06 -67.93
CA LEU A 2 -56.58 26.69 -66.70
C LEU A 2 -57.15 26.09 -65.39
N VAL A 3 -58.40 25.61 -65.41
CA VAL A 3 -59.06 25.02 -64.23
C VAL A 3 -58.46 23.66 -63.83
N CYS A 4 -58.02 22.85 -64.80
CA CYS A 4 -57.32 21.58 -64.53
C CYS A 4 -55.91 21.79 -63.96
N ALA A 5 -55.25 22.91 -64.29
CA ALA A 5 -53.92 23.23 -63.79
C ALA A 5 -53.91 23.65 -62.31
N ILE A 6 -55.05 24.10 -61.77
CA ILE A 6 -55.20 24.48 -60.35
C ILE A 6 -55.75 23.32 -59.50
N LEU A 7 -56.56 22.43 -60.08
CA LEU A 7 -57.10 21.27 -59.37
C LEU A 7 -56.06 20.19 -59.07
N PHE A 8 -55.07 19.99 -59.95
CA PHE A 8 -53.99 19.02 -59.76
C PHE A 8 -53.08 19.29 -58.54
N PRO A 9 -52.54 20.52 -58.34
CA PRO A 9 -51.74 20.82 -57.15
C PRO A 9 -52.55 20.75 -55.86
N LEU A 10 -53.84 21.13 -55.90
CA LEU A 10 -54.73 21.10 -54.73
C LEU A 10 -55.04 19.66 -54.28
N VAL A 11 -55.26 18.74 -55.22
CA VAL A 11 -55.44 17.30 -54.93
C VAL A 11 -54.12 16.68 -54.42
N MET A 12 -52.97 17.10 -54.96
CA MET A 12 -51.66 16.67 -54.49
C MET A 12 -51.36 17.19 -53.06
N GLU A 13 -51.70 18.44 -52.74
CA GLU A 13 -51.56 18.98 -51.39
C GLU A 13 -52.47 18.27 -50.39
N ILE A 14 -53.74 18.02 -50.73
CA ILE A 14 -54.66 17.27 -49.85
C ILE A 14 -54.15 15.83 -49.64
N ARG A 15 -53.61 15.20 -50.69
CA ARG A 15 -53.02 13.86 -50.59
C ARG A 15 -51.76 13.86 -49.72
N ASN A 16 -50.89 14.86 -49.86
CA ASN A 16 -49.71 15.03 -49.02
C ASN A 16 -50.10 15.31 -47.57
N PHE A 17 -51.08 16.18 -47.33
CA PHE A 17 -51.61 16.48 -46.01
C PHE A 17 -52.16 15.23 -45.31
N ARG A 18 -52.95 14.40 -46.01
CA ARG A 18 -53.44 13.13 -45.46
C ARG A 18 -52.32 12.13 -45.18
N ARG A 19 -51.25 12.13 -46.00
CA ARG A 19 -50.07 11.30 -45.78
C ARG A 19 -49.29 11.75 -44.54
N ASP A 20 -49.10 13.05 -44.40
CA ASP A 20 -48.42 13.66 -43.25
C ASP A 20 -49.22 13.46 -41.97
N GLU A 21 -50.55 13.54 -42.04
CA GLU A 21 -51.45 13.27 -40.92
C GLU A 21 -51.37 11.80 -40.48
N ALA A 22 -51.37 10.86 -41.44
CA ALA A 22 -51.19 9.43 -41.15
C ALA A 22 -49.81 9.14 -40.52
N ILE A 23 -48.74 9.75 -41.05
CA ILE A 23 -47.38 9.61 -40.51
C ILE A 23 -47.29 10.19 -39.09
N ARG A 24 -47.89 11.36 -38.83
CA ARG A 24 -47.93 11.96 -37.48
C ARG A 24 -48.69 11.10 -36.49
N LEU A 25 -49.79 10.47 -36.93
CA LEU A 25 -50.58 9.59 -36.08
C LEU A 25 -49.79 8.31 -35.75
N GLN A 26 -49.11 7.72 -36.73
CA GLN A 26 -48.23 6.58 -36.52
C GLN A 26 -47.08 6.91 -35.55
N LEU A 27 -46.40 8.05 -35.75
CA LEU A 27 -45.32 8.50 -34.86
C LEU A 27 -45.81 8.75 -33.43
N ARG A 28 -47.05 9.24 -33.24
CA ARG A 28 -47.64 9.40 -31.91
C ARG A 28 -47.88 8.05 -31.23
N LEU A 29 -48.42 7.08 -31.95
CA LEU A 29 -48.64 5.73 -31.43
C LEU A 29 -47.32 5.03 -31.07
N GLU A 30 -46.30 5.17 -31.91
CA GLU A 30 -44.95 4.66 -31.62
C GLU A 30 -44.34 5.34 -30.40
N ALA A 31 -44.48 6.66 -30.28
CA ALA A 31 -44.00 7.41 -29.11
C ALA A 31 -44.73 7.01 -27.81
N GLU A 32 -46.04 6.77 -27.86
CA GLU A 32 -46.82 6.29 -26.73
C GLU A 32 -46.44 4.87 -26.34
N ALA A 33 -46.27 3.97 -27.31
CA ALA A 33 -45.82 2.60 -27.07
C ALA A 33 -44.40 2.56 -26.46
N LEU A 34 -43.49 3.41 -26.94
CA LEU A 34 -42.15 3.54 -26.37
C LEU A 34 -42.18 4.12 -24.95
N ARG A 35 -43.02 5.13 -24.68
CA ARG A 35 -43.22 5.66 -23.32
C ARG A 35 -43.76 4.62 -22.36
N GLN A 36 -44.73 3.80 -22.80
CA GLN A 36 -45.27 2.72 -21.99
C GLN A 36 -44.22 1.65 -21.70
N ARG A 37 -43.41 1.26 -22.69
CA ARG A 37 -42.28 0.33 -22.48
C ARG A 37 -41.24 0.89 -21.51
N LEU A 38 -40.86 2.16 -21.65
CA LEU A 38 -39.94 2.81 -20.71
C LEU A 38 -40.51 2.93 -19.30
N ALA A 39 -41.82 3.16 -19.15
CA ALA A 39 -42.49 3.22 -17.86
C ALA A 39 -42.54 1.85 -17.14
N LEU A 40 -42.53 0.75 -17.91
CA LEU A 40 -42.44 -0.62 -17.38
C LEU A 40 -41.00 -1.00 -16.97
N ASP A 41 -39.99 -0.48 -17.68
CA ASP A 41 -38.56 -0.67 -17.36
C ASP A 41 -38.09 0.17 -16.14
N ASP A 42 -38.74 1.30 -15.86
CA ASP A 42 -38.38 2.22 -14.78
C ASP A 42 -38.46 1.58 -13.37
N PRO A 43 -39.54 0.87 -12.97
CA PRO A 43 -39.60 0.23 -11.65
C PRO A 43 -38.56 -0.88 -11.48
N GLU A 44 -38.26 -1.65 -12.52
CA GLU A 44 -37.23 -2.70 -12.48
C GLU A 44 -35.83 -2.09 -12.30
N ARG A 45 -35.52 -1.00 -13.03
CA ARG A 45 -34.27 -0.26 -12.85
C ARG A 45 -34.16 0.39 -11.48
N GLN A 46 -35.27 0.91 -10.94
CA GLN A 46 -35.29 1.49 -9.59
C GLN A 46 -35.05 0.41 -8.53
N TRP A 47 -35.66 -0.78 -8.69
CA TRP A 47 -35.43 -1.93 -7.81
C TRP A 47 -33.97 -2.40 -7.86
N VAL A 48 -33.38 -2.57 -9.07
CA VAL A 48 -31.97 -2.94 -9.21
C VAL A 48 -31.04 -1.90 -8.57
N ARG A 49 -31.29 -0.60 -8.79
CA ARG A 49 -30.50 0.46 -8.16
C ARG A 49 -30.64 0.48 -6.64
N GLN A 50 -31.84 0.22 -6.13
CA GLN A 50 -32.08 0.13 -4.70
C GLN A 50 -31.36 -1.08 -4.11
N HIS A 51 -31.46 -2.24 -4.75
CA HIS A 51 -30.77 -3.45 -4.30
C HIS A 51 -29.25 -3.28 -4.30
N GLN A 52 -28.68 -2.71 -5.36
CA GLN A 52 -27.26 -2.36 -5.40
C GLN A 52 -26.86 -1.42 -4.26
N ARG A 53 -27.67 -0.39 -3.97
CA ARG A 53 -27.41 0.54 -2.84
C ARG A 53 -27.46 -0.18 -1.50
N GLU A 54 -28.41 -1.09 -1.31
CA GLU A 54 -28.54 -1.90 -0.09
C GLU A 54 -27.34 -2.85 0.06
N GLU A 55 -26.88 -3.48 -1.01
CA GLU A 55 -25.66 -4.30 -1.02
C GLU A 55 -24.42 -3.48 -0.66
N TYR A 56 -24.21 -2.32 -1.30
CA TYR A 56 -23.10 -1.43 -0.97
C TYR A 56 -23.17 -0.92 0.47
N ALA A 57 -24.37 -0.60 0.97
CA ALA A 57 -24.57 -0.19 2.36
C ALA A 57 -24.22 -1.34 3.31
N SER A 58 -24.67 -2.56 3.02
CA SER A 58 -24.33 -3.77 3.77
C SER A 58 -22.82 -4.00 3.81
N MET A 59 -22.15 -3.99 2.65
CA MET A 59 -20.68 -4.12 2.57
C MET A 59 -19.97 -3.02 3.37
N GLY A 60 -20.46 -1.78 3.31
CA GLY A 60 -19.95 -0.67 4.09
C GLY A 60 -20.05 -0.89 5.60
N THR A 61 -21.15 -1.48 6.08
CA THR A 61 -21.30 -1.82 7.51
C THR A 61 -20.37 -2.95 7.94
N VAL A 62 -20.19 -3.98 7.11
CA VAL A 62 -19.25 -5.08 7.38
C VAL A 62 -17.82 -4.55 7.46
N ARG A 63 -17.42 -3.69 6.51
CA ARG A 63 -16.11 -3.03 6.51
C ARG A 63 -15.88 -2.25 7.82
N LYS A 64 -16.82 -1.39 8.21
CA LYS A 64 -16.72 -0.61 9.46
C LYS A 64 -16.63 -1.51 10.70
N ARG A 65 -17.32 -2.65 10.72
CA ARG A 65 -17.24 -3.61 11.82
C ARG A 65 -15.88 -4.28 11.88
N ALA A 66 -15.32 -4.66 10.72
CA ALA A 66 -13.98 -5.24 10.62
C ALA A 66 -12.90 -4.24 11.05
N GLU A 67 -12.98 -2.98 10.62
CA GLU A 67 -12.07 -1.90 11.02
C GLU A 67 -12.07 -1.72 12.55
N ARG A 68 -13.25 -1.62 13.18
CA ARG A 68 -13.36 -1.55 14.66
C ARG A 68 -12.83 -2.78 15.38
N GLN A 69 -13.05 -3.97 14.82
CA GLN A 69 -12.52 -5.20 15.40
C GLN A 69 -10.99 -5.22 15.29
N PHE A 70 -10.44 -4.73 14.20
CA PHE A 70 -9.01 -4.59 14.01
C PHE A 70 -8.40 -3.59 14.99
N GLU A 71 -9.00 -2.41 15.19
CA GLU A 71 -8.56 -1.44 16.20
C GLU A 71 -8.47 -2.08 17.60
N ARG A 72 -9.46 -2.89 17.98
CA ARG A 72 -9.42 -3.63 19.25
C ARG A 72 -8.28 -4.65 19.32
N ILE A 73 -8.00 -5.34 18.23
CA ILE A 73 -6.86 -6.27 18.13
C ILE A 73 -5.56 -5.48 18.25
N GLN A 74 -5.42 -4.36 17.54
CA GLN A 74 -4.23 -3.53 17.59
C GLN A 74 -4.01 -2.95 19.00
N GLN A 75 -5.06 -2.55 19.71
CA GLN A 75 -4.95 -2.11 21.11
C GLN A 75 -4.54 -3.27 22.03
N LYS A 76 -5.19 -4.43 21.90
CA LYS A 76 -4.94 -5.60 22.75
C LYS A 76 -3.57 -6.22 22.53
N TYR A 77 -3.10 -6.27 21.29
CA TYR A 77 -1.87 -6.96 20.89
C TYR A 77 -0.77 -6.00 20.43
N GLY A 78 -0.99 -4.69 20.41
CA GLY A 78 0.02 -3.69 20.08
C GLY A 78 0.75 -3.14 21.30
N GLY A 79 0.22 -3.31 22.50
CA GLY A 79 0.87 -2.86 23.73
C GLY A 79 2.18 -3.61 24.04
N ILE A 80 3.09 -2.91 24.71
CA ILE A 80 4.37 -3.43 25.19
C ILE A 80 4.44 -3.29 26.72
N GLU A 81 4.86 -4.35 27.40
CA GLU A 81 5.03 -4.38 28.85
C GLU A 81 6.49 -4.05 29.21
N VAL A 82 6.68 -3.24 30.24
CA VAL A 82 8.00 -2.91 30.77
C VAL A 82 8.56 -4.12 31.54
N ARG A 83 9.74 -4.60 31.14
CA ARG A 83 10.37 -5.82 31.71
C ARG A 83 11.62 -5.56 32.56
N GLY A 84 12.09 -4.32 32.63
CA GLY A 84 13.28 -3.94 33.38
C GLY A 84 14.03 -2.78 32.71
N ALA A 85 14.98 -2.18 33.44
CA ALA A 85 15.76 -1.03 32.95
C ALA A 85 16.88 -1.44 31.96
N ASP A 86 17.19 -2.72 31.83
CA ASP A 86 18.25 -3.30 30.98
C ASP A 86 17.71 -4.18 29.83
N VAL A 87 16.39 -4.36 29.76
CA VAL A 87 15.72 -5.23 28.79
C VAL A 87 15.22 -4.38 27.61
N LEU A 88 15.68 -4.70 26.40
CA LEU A 88 15.00 -4.26 25.19
C LEU A 88 13.77 -5.13 24.99
N SER A 89 12.60 -4.51 25.01
CA SER A 89 11.37 -5.17 24.60
C SER A 89 10.97 -4.70 23.22
N LEU A 90 10.54 -5.62 22.36
CA LEU A 90 9.99 -5.29 21.05
C LEU A 90 8.72 -6.08 20.75
N ARG A 91 7.86 -5.51 19.93
CA ARG A 91 6.66 -6.17 19.44
C ARG A 91 6.26 -5.66 18.06
N THR A 92 5.90 -6.56 17.16
CA THR A 92 5.30 -6.17 15.88
C THR A 92 3.86 -5.72 16.11
N VAL A 93 3.51 -4.52 15.64
CA VAL A 93 2.15 -3.99 15.71
C VAL A 93 1.40 -4.47 14.47
N PRO A 94 0.27 -5.19 14.62
CA PRO A 94 -0.56 -5.57 13.49
C PRO A 94 -0.97 -4.33 12.70
N GLN A 95 -0.88 -4.40 11.37
CA GLN A 95 -1.35 -3.36 10.46
C GLN A 95 -2.40 -3.93 9.50
N LEU A 96 -3.44 -3.13 9.24
CA LEU A 96 -4.48 -3.50 8.29
C LEU A 96 -4.07 -2.99 6.90
N SER A 97 -4.09 -3.87 5.91
CA SER A 97 -3.95 -3.43 4.53
C SER A 97 -5.26 -2.78 4.06
N LEU A 98 -5.23 -1.48 3.81
CA LEU A 98 -6.33 -0.73 3.20
C LEU A 98 -6.02 -0.52 1.72
N GLY A 99 -6.33 -1.50 0.87
CA GLY A 99 -6.16 -1.41 -0.59
C GLY A 99 -5.13 -2.38 -1.17
N GLN A 100 -4.40 -1.94 -2.20
CA GLN A 100 -3.43 -2.76 -2.93
C GLN A 100 -1.98 -2.61 -2.45
N SER A 101 -1.70 -1.70 -1.51
CA SER A 101 -0.35 -1.54 -0.95
C SER A 101 -0.09 -2.52 0.19
N GLN A 102 1.12 -3.06 0.28
CA GLN A 102 1.53 -3.76 1.50
C GLN A 102 1.52 -2.77 2.68
N PRO A 103 0.88 -3.11 3.81
CA PRO A 103 0.92 -2.25 4.98
C PRO A 103 2.35 -2.17 5.52
N PRO A 104 2.74 -1.05 6.15
CA PRO A 104 4.05 -0.94 6.76
C PRO A 104 4.24 -2.02 7.84
N VAL A 105 5.45 -2.53 7.97
CA VAL A 105 5.82 -3.36 9.12
C VAL A 105 6.18 -2.40 10.25
N VAL A 106 5.40 -2.42 11.33
CA VAL A 106 5.58 -1.52 12.47
C VAL A 106 6.07 -2.30 13.67
N TYR A 107 7.15 -1.84 14.30
CA TYR A 107 7.70 -2.36 15.54
C TYR A 107 7.50 -1.31 16.63
N ARG A 108 6.89 -1.73 17.73
CA ARG A 108 6.95 -1.00 18.99
C ARG A 108 8.17 -1.46 19.74
N LEU A 109 9.06 -0.54 20.04
CA LEU A 109 10.31 -0.76 20.77
C LEU A 109 10.19 -0.06 22.13
N LEU A 110 10.60 -0.74 23.19
CA LEU A 110 10.84 -0.11 24.49
C LEU A 110 12.33 -0.18 24.76
N VAL A 111 13.00 0.94 24.52
CA VAL A 111 14.45 1.06 24.63
C VAL A 111 14.83 1.25 26.11
N PRO A 112 15.68 0.38 26.66
CA PRO A 112 16.13 0.47 28.05
C PRO A 112 16.97 1.71 28.33
N THR A 113 17.00 2.16 29.59
CA THR A 113 17.88 3.26 30.03
C THR A 113 19.33 2.80 30.22
N ASP A 114 19.53 1.55 30.64
CA ASP A 114 20.83 1.06 31.12
C ASP A 114 21.62 0.29 30.03
N ARG A 115 21.15 0.37 28.78
CA ARG A 115 21.74 -0.28 27.62
C ARG A 115 21.58 0.62 26.40
N GLU A 116 22.69 0.88 25.73
CA GLU A 116 22.67 1.58 24.45
C GLU A 116 22.10 0.67 23.36
N VAL A 117 21.26 1.25 22.49
CA VAL A 117 20.64 0.55 21.37
C VAL A 117 20.81 1.41 20.13
N TRP A 118 21.39 0.82 19.10
CA TRP A 118 21.65 1.44 17.80
C TRP A 118 20.80 0.77 16.74
N LEU A 119 19.99 1.55 16.03
CA LEU A 119 19.31 1.12 14.81
C LEU A 119 20.26 1.27 13.62
N LYS A 120 20.38 0.23 12.80
CA LYS A 120 21.30 0.20 11.67
C LYS A 120 20.64 -0.32 10.41
N TYR A 121 20.99 0.27 9.27
CA TYR A 121 20.51 -0.13 7.95
C TYR A 121 21.68 -0.24 6.97
N ALA A 122 21.65 -1.25 6.11
CA ALA A 122 22.56 -1.37 4.98
C ALA A 122 21.97 -2.28 3.91
N VAL A 123 22.34 -2.04 2.66
CA VAL A 123 22.09 -2.96 1.55
C VAL A 123 23.21 -4.00 1.52
N VAL A 124 22.82 -5.27 1.49
CA VAL A 124 23.74 -6.41 1.53
C VAL A 124 23.43 -7.41 0.42
N PRO A 125 24.42 -8.17 -0.06
CA PRO A 125 24.22 -9.31 -0.94
C PRO A 125 23.11 -10.26 -0.47
N ALA A 126 22.26 -10.69 -1.39
CA ALA A 126 21.19 -11.65 -1.13
C ALA A 126 21.72 -13.04 -0.80
N GLU A 127 22.87 -13.41 -1.35
CA GLU A 127 23.58 -14.66 -1.09
C GLU A 127 24.79 -14.45 -0.17
N GLY A 128 25.11 -15.47 0.64
CA GLY A 128 26.38 -15.54 1.37
C GLY A 128 26.48 -14.76 2.69
N ILE A 129 25.56 -13.84 3.00
CA ILE A 129 25.60 -13.08 4.26
C ILE A 129 24.59 -13.63 5.28
N SER A 130 25.12 -14.03 6.44
CA SER A 130 24.30 -14.40 7.60
C SER A 130 23.55 -13.17 8.11
N ARG A 131 22.27 -13.32 8.46
CA ARG A 131 21.41 -12.31 9.12
C ARG A 131 21.85 -12.03 10.58
N SER A 132 23.15 -12.09 10.84
CA SER A 132 23.77 -11.93 12.14
C SER A 132 24.23 -10.47 12.29
N PRO A 133 23.71 -9.73 13.29
CA PRO A 133 24.10 -8.35 13.56
C PRO A 133 25.62 -8.13 13.61
N ASP A 134 26.39 -9.01 14.27
CA ASP A 134 27.85 -8.88 14.36
C ASP A 134 28.56 -8.83 13.00
N LYS A 135 28.07 -9.60 12.01
CA LYS A 135 28.65 -9.59 10.66
C LYS A 135 28.25 -8.34 9.89
N LEU A 136 27.01 -7.87 10.11
CA LEU A 136 26.50 -6.65 9.51
C LEU A 136 27.19 -5.39 10.08
N ASP A 137 27.59 -5.44 11.35
CA ASP A 137 28.32 -4.35 12.01
C ASP A 137 29.73 -4.13 11.47
N GLN A 138 30.28 -5.10 10.73
CA GLN A 138 31.61 -5.06 10.10
C GLN A 138 31.59 -4.58 8.65
N LEU A 139 30.43 -4.21 8.11
CA LEU A 139 30.32 -3.71 6.72
C LEU A 139 31.09 -2.40 6.58
N GLN A 140 32.03 -2.33 5.63
CA GLN A 140 32.89 -1.15 5.47
C GLN A 140 32.48 -0.25 4.30
N THR A 141 31.84 -0.79 3.28
CA THR A 141 31.53 -0.04 2.06
C THR A 141 30.11 -0.29 1.56
N PRO A 142 29.42 0.76 1.07
CA PRO A 142 28.17 0.62 0.34
C PRO A 142 28.32 -0.35 -0.82
N VAL A 143 27.28 -1.12 -1.12
CA VAL A 143 27.27 -1.97 -2.30
C VAL A 143 26.87 -1.13 -3.52
N GLU A 144 27.87 -0.81 -4.34
CA GLU A 144 27.66 -0.13 -5.62
C GLU A 144 26.82 -0.99 -6.57
N ALA A 145 26.07 -0.34 -7.47
CA ALA A 145 25.20 -1.00 -8.45
C ALA A 145 24.12 -1.94 -7.85
N SER A 146 23.73 -1.74 -6.59
CA SER A 146 22.72 -2.56 -5.93
C SER A 146 21.27 -2.28 -6.38
N GLY A 147 21.04 -1.23 -7.15
CA GLY A 147 19.71 -0.75 -7.56
C GLY A 147 19.02 0.12 -6.51
N PHE A 148 19.56 0.20 -5.29
CA PHE A 148 19.05 1.10 -4.24
C PHE A 148 19.63 2.51 -4.40
N ALA A 149 18.78 3.52 -4.26
CA ALA A 149 19.21 4.92 -4.28
C ALA A 149 20.09 5.26 -3.07
N ASP A 150 19.78 4.69 -1.90
CA ASP A 150 20.51 4.92 -0.65
C ASP A 150 20.97 3.58 -0.04
N PRO A 151 22.10 3.03 -0.50
CA PRO A 151 22.57 1.71 -0.05
C PRO A 151 23.05 1.66 1.40
N GLY A 152 23.28 2.81 2.05
CA GLY A 152 23.93 2.87 3.37
C GLY A 152 25.40 2.42 3.31
N PRO A 153 26.03 2.03 4.44
CA PRO A 153 25.40 1.77 5.73
C PRO A 153 25.08 3.04 6.54
N TYR A 154 23.98 3.00 7.31
CA TYR A 154 23.53 4.07 8.20
C TYR A 154 23.31 3.58 9.63
N GLN A 155 23.44 4.47 10.61
CA GLN A 155 23.13 4.18 12.02
C GLN A 155 22.44 5.35 12.74
N LEU A 156 21.67 5.03 13.78
CA LEU A 156 21.04 5.98 14.70
C LEU A 156 21.06 5.41 16.12
N ARG A 157 21.52 6.20 17.09
CA ARG A 157 21.34 5.88 18.51
C ARG A 157 19.88 6.13 18.90
N LEU A 158 19.22 5.11 19.44
CA LEU A 158 17.86 5.22 19.92
C LEU A 158 17.83 5.84 21.32
N ALA A 159 16.89 6.77 21.54
CA ALA A 159 16.64 7.32 22.88
C ALA A 159 15.97 6.27 23.79
N PRO A 160 16.22 6.27 25.11
CA PRO A 160 15.46 5.43 26.03
C PRO A 160 13.96 5.76 26.00
N GLY A 161 13.12 4.74 26.18
CA GLY A 161 11.65 4.88 26.16
C GLY A 161 10.97 4.15 25.00
N GLU A 162 9.65 4.37 24.88
CA GLU A 162 8.84 3.76 23.82
C GLU A 162 9.05 4.50 22.50
N GLN A 163 9.28 3.74 21.42
CA GLN A 163 9.41 4.25 20.06
C GLN A 163 8.67 3.36 19.07
N LEU A 164 8.17 3.95 17.99
CA LEU A 164 7.51 3.26 16.89
C LEU A 164 8.39 3.32 15.64
N LEU A 165 8.96 2.18 15.27
CA LEU A 165 9.74 2.02 14.05
C LEU A 165 8.84 1.45 12.94
N ALA A 166 8.66 2.18 11.84
CA ALA A 166 7.88 1.75 10.70
C ALA A 166 8.76 1.56 9.47
N VAL A 167 8.61 0.42 8.79
CA VAL A 167 9.27 0.11 7.53
C VAL A 167 8.20 -0.11 6.48
N GLN A 168 8.17 0.73 5.46
CA GLN A 168 7.21 0.68 4.36
C GLN A 168 7.91 0.33 3.06
N THR A 169 7.35 -0.62 2.31
CA THR A 169 7.80 -0.98 0.96
C THR A 169 6.62 -1.00 0.02
N GLY A 170 6.74 -0.30 -1.11
CA GLY A 170 5.73 -0.29 -2.15
C GLY A 170 4.50 0.61 -1.87
N PRO A 171 3.49 0.56 -2.75
CA PRO A 171 3.44 -0.25 -3.98
C PRO A 171 4.50 0.18 -5.01
N SER A 172 4.90 -0.72 -5.92
CA SER A 172 5.81 -0.35 -7.00
C SER A 172 5.14 0.61 -7.97
N ASN A 173 5.94 1.55 -8.50
CA ASN A 173 5.57 2.49 -9.53
C ASN A 173 6.38 2.17 -10.80
N GLY A 174 5.84 1.29 -11.64
CA GLY A 174 6.56 0.77 -12.80
C GLY A 174 7.80 -0.02 -12.39
N ARG A 175 8.99 0.53 -12.68
CA ARG A 175 10.30 -0.08 -12.40
C ARG A 175 10.92 0.34 -11.07
N GLU A 176 10.20 1.13 -10.29
CA GLU A 176 10.66 1.66 -9.02
C GLU A 176 9.84 1.10 -7.86
N LEU A 177 10.53 0.67 -6.81
CA LEU A 177 9.93 0.24 -5.54
C LEU A 177 10.33 1.23 -4.44
N PRO A 178 9.39 2.06 -3.94
CA PRO A 178 9.68 2.97 -2.84
C PRO A 178 9.91 2.21 -1.53
N ILE A 179 10.84 2.70 -0.72
CA ILE A 179 11.22 2.17 0.59
C ILE A 179 11.31 3.33 1.57
N ALA A 180 10.57 3.27 2.67
CA ALA A 180 10.63 4.28 3.72
C ALA A 180 10.87 3.64 5.09
N ILE A 181 11.75 4.26 5.88
CA ILE A 181 11.99 3.91 7.28
C ILE A 181 11.70 5.15 8.13
N ARG A 182 10.82 5.00 9.10
CA ARG A 182 10.40 6.09 10.00
C ARG A 182 10.52 5.68 11.44
N ILE A 183 10.80 6.64 12.31
CA ILE A 183 10.77 6.46 13.77
C ILE A 183 9.92 7.56 14.40
N ASP A 184 8.91 7.17 15.17
CA ASP A 184 7.93 8.09 15.76
C ASP A 184 7.36 9.07 14.71
N ASP A 185 6.98 8.50 13.55
CA ASP A 185 6.50 9.21 12.36
C ASP A 185 7.50 10.18 11.70
N LYS A 186 8.73 10.29 12.21
CA LYS A 186 9.80 11.09 11.58
C LYS A 186 10.55 10.27 10.52
N PRO A 187 10.83 10.84 9.34
CA PRO A 187 11.58 10.14 8.31
C PRO A 187 13.04 9.94 8.72
N LEU A 188 13.51 8.69 8.64
CA LEU A 188 14.93 8.34 8.74
C LEU A 188 15.53 8.10 7.36
N LEU A 189 14.81 7.36 6.52
CA LEU A 189 15.22 7.03 5.16
C LEU A 189 13.99 7.06 4.26
N ASP A 190 14.05 7.82 3.17
CA ASP A 190 13.12 7.73 2.06
C ASP A 190 13.95 7.42 0.81
N SER A 191 13.92 6.16 0.39
CA SER A 191 14.73 5.62 -0.70
C SER A 191 13.87 4.89 -1.72
N SER A 192 14.51 4.37 -2.76
CA SER A 192 13.87 3.54 -3.76
C SER A 192 14.82 2.47 -4.28
N PHE A 193 14.25 1.38 -4.76
CA PHE A 193 14.94 0.39 -5.57
C PHE A 193 14.48 0.47 -7.02
N ARG A 194 15.42 0.51 -7.96
CA ARG A 194 15.16 0.52 -9.39
C ARG A 194 15.76 -0.71 -10.06
N SER A 195 15.00 -1.31 -10.96
CA SER A 195 15.45 -2.43 -11.80
C SER A 195 14.92 -2.32 -13.23
N GLU A 196 15.36 -3.24 -14.10
CA GLU A 196 14.88 -3.29 -15.49
C GLU A 196 13.44 -3.84 -15.60
N GLY A 197 13.03 -4.70 -14.66
CA GLY A 197 11.66 -5.24 -14.57
C GLY A 197 10.79 -4.52 -13.53
N VAL A 198 9.61 -5.08 -13.24
CA VAL A 198 8.72 -4.59 -12.19
C VAL A 198 9.14 -5.19 -10.85
N PRO A 199 9.67 -4.40 -9.90
CA PRO A 199 10.03 -4.91 -8.58
C PRO A 199 8.79 -5.13 -7.70
N SER A 200 8.89 -6.11 -6.83
CA SER A 200 7.95 -6.41 -5.75
C SER A 200 8.73 -6.76 -4.48
N SER A 201 8.21 -6.38 -3.32
CA SER A 201 8.86 -6.66 -2.04
C SER A 201 8.29 -7.92 -1.38
N GLY A 202 9.20 -8.70 -0.81
CA GLY A 202 8.94 -9.60 0.31
C GLY A 202 9.66 -9.06 1.55
N ALA A 203 9.12 -9.34 2.74
CA ALA A 203 9.77 -8.99 3.99
C ALA A 203 9.89 -10.23 4.87
N HIS A 204 11.11 -10.63 5.18
CA HIS A 204 11.34 -11.45 6.36
C HIS A 204 11.56 -10.49 7.52
N HIS A 205 10.83 -10.70 8.60
CA HIS A 205 10.98 -9.93 9.82
C HIS A 205 10.82 -10.81 11.04
N ILE A 206 11.30 -10.34 12.19
CA ILE A 206 10.92 -10.94 13.46
C ILE A 206 9.41 -10.74 13.63
N SER A 207 8.67 -11.82 13.49
CA SER A 207 7.21 -11.86 13.64
C SER A 207 6.93 -12.66 14.91
N GLY A 208 6.50 -11.95 15.95
CA GLY A 208 6.02 -12.55 17.17
C GLY A 208 4.57 -12.15 17.41
N LEU A 209 3.67 -13.11 17.57
CA LEU A 209 2.38 -12.87 18.23
C LEU A 209 2.55 -12.36 19.67
N ARG A 210 3.76 -12.50 20.21
CA ARG A 210 4.17 -12.16 21.57
C ARG A 210 5.32 -11.16 21.55
N GLN A 211 5.40 -10.36 22.61
CA GLN A 211 6.53 -9.51 22.90
C GLN A 211 7.82 -10.33 22.96
N PHE A 212 8.89 -9.78 22.40
CA PHE A 212 10.23 -10.36 22.42
C PHE A 212 11.13 -9.50 23.30
N ASP A 213 11.69 -10.14 24.34
CA ASP A 213 12.46 -9.48 25.39
C ASP A 213 13.92 -9.90 25.31
N VAL A 214 14.82 -8.92 25.21
CA VAL A 214 16.26 -9.13 25.03
C VAL A 214 17.02 -8.50 26.20
N LEU A 215 17.44 -9.36 27.12
CA LEU A 215 18.34 -9.01 28.22
C LEU A 215 19.68 -8.47 27.70
N LYS A 216 20.36 -7.67 28.52
CA LYS A 216 21.68 -7.10 28.21
C LYS A 216 22.74 -8.16 27.88
N SER A 217 22.63 -9.36 28.46
CA SER A 217 23.53 -10.50 28.20
C SER A 217 23.32 -11.16 26.83
N ARG A 218 22.23 -10.85 26.15
CA ARG A 218 21.90 -11.41 24.83
C ARG A 218 22.13 -10.38 23.73
N ARG A 219 22.54 -10.88 22.57
CA ARG A 219 22.71 -10.06 21.37
C ARG A 219 21.38 -9.49 20.93
N LEU A 220 21.41 -8.25 20.46
CA LEU A 220 20.25 -7.59 19.87
C LEU A 220 19.87 -8.25 18.55
N PRO A 221 18.59 -8.19 18.16
CA PRO A 221 18.10 -8.95 17.02
C PRO A 221 18.30 -8.18 15.71
N TRP A 222 18.42 -8.96 14.63
CA TRP A 222 18.03 -8.49 13.31
C TRP A 222 16.51 -8.29 13.27
N LEU A 223 16.04 -7.20 12.63
CA LEU A 223 14.62 -6.85 12.61
C LEU A 223 13.94 -7.28 11.33
N GLN A 224 14.51 -6.91 10.18
CA GLN A 224 13.90 -7.10 8.87
C GLN A 224 14.93 -7.16 7.73
N SER A 225 14.63 -7.95 6.70
CA SER A 225 15.25 -7.86 5.37
C SER A 225 14.17 -7.56 4.35
N ILE A 226 14.39 -6.52 3.57
CA ILE A 226 13.59 -6.09 2.42
C ILE A 226 14.10 -6.87 1.20
N GLN A 227 13.51 -8.03 0.97
CA GLN A 227 13.83 -8.86 -0.20
C GLN A 227 13.07 -8.34 -1.41
N ILE A 228 13.76 -8.28 -2.55
CA ILE A 228 13.17 -7.75 -3.77
C ILE A 228 13.14 -8.84 -4.82
N LYS A 229 11.96 -9.01 -5.43
CA LYS A 229 11.75 -9.89 -6.57
C LYS A 229 11.40 -9.03 -7.78
N VAL A 230 12.12 -9.23 -8.87
CA VAL A 230 11.93 -8.50 -10.12
C VAL A 230 11.20 -9.41 -11.09
N THR A 231 10.09 -8.93 -11.65
CA THR A 231 9.38 -9.61 -12.75
C THR A 231 9.77 -8.95 -14.06
N MET A 232 10.34 -9.72 -14.98
CA MET A 232 10.81 -9.27 -16.29
C MET A 232 9.67 -9.27 -17.32
N GLU A 233 9.91 -8.74 -18.53
CA GLU A 233 8.91 -8.65 -19.60
C GLU A 233 8.43 -10.02 -20.11
N ASP A 234 9.25 -11.06 -19.98
CA ASP A 234 8.92 -12.45 -20.29
C ASP A 234 8.19 -13.18 -19.15
N GLU A 235 7.71 -12.42 -18.15
CA GLU A 235 7.07 -12.89 -16.92
C GLU A 235 7.96 -13.76 -16.01
N THR A 236 9.26 -13.85 -16.30
CA THR A 236 10.19 -14.55 -15.39
C THR A 236 10.41 -13.74 -14.12
N ARG A 237 10.48 -14.45 -12.99
CA ARG A 237 10.73 -13.86 -11.66
C ARG A 237 12.13 -14.19 -11.20
N GLN A 238 12.90 -13.17 -10.85
CA GLN A 238 14.26 -13.28 -10.35
C GLN A 238 14.40 -12.54 -9.03
N ASP A 239 15.16 -13.10 -8.10
CA ASP A 239 15.52 -12.39 -6.87
C ASP A 239 16.60 -11.35 -7.19
N ALA A 240 16.46 -10.15 -6.62
CA ALA A 240 17.51 -9.13 -6.73
C ALA A 240 18.79 -9.62 -6.04
N ALA A 241 19.94 -9.27 -6.60
CA ALA A 241 21.24 -9.65 -6.05
C ALA A 241 21.51 -9.08 -4.65
N HIS A 242 20.74 -8.07 -4.23
CA HIS A 242 20.90 -7.37 -2.95
C HIS A 242 19.56 -7.19 -2.25
N HIS A 243 19.58 -7.11 -0.92
CA HIS A 243 18.44 -6.75 -0.09
C HIS A 243 18.80 -5.69 0.94
N GLY A 244 17.84 -4.86 1.31
CA GLY A 244 17.99 -3.96 2.46
C GLY A 244 17.89 -4.76 3.76
N SER A 245 18.79 -4.52 4.71
CA SER A 245 18.78 -5.17 6.03
C SER A 245 18.69 -4.12 7.13
N LEU A 246 17.83 -4.36 8.13
CA LEU A 246 17.61 -3.49 9.27
C LEU A 246 17.80 -4.32 10.55
N TRP A 247 18.65 -3.84 11.46
CA TRP A 247 18.96 -4.55 12.70
C TRP A 247 19.24 -3.61 13.87
N LEU A 248 19.27 -4.18 15.07
CA LEU A 248 19.66 -3.50 16.30
C LEU A 248 21.02 -4.01 16.77
N SER A 249 21.84 -3.12 17.31
CA SER A 249 23.15 -3.42 17.88
C SER A 249 23.38 -2.63 19.17
N ASP A 250 24.20 -3.16 20.06
CA ASP A 250 24.58 -2.53 21.33
C ASP A 250 25.82 -1.64 21.21
N GLN A 251 26.42 -1.59 20.02
CA GLN A 251 27.63 -0.82 19.75
C GLN A 251 27.47 0.08 18.52
N PRO A 252 28.13 1.25 18.49
CA PRO A 252 28.26 2.01 17.26
C PRO A 252 29.17 1.27 16.27
N SER A 253 28.84 1.30 14.98
CA SER A 253 29.71 0.78 13.90
C SER A 253 30.53 1.86 13.20
N GLY A 254 30.34 3.13 13.59
CA GLY A 254 30.95 4.26 12.88
C GLY A 254 30.33 4.56 11.51
N PHE A 255 29.14 4.03 11.24
CA PHE A 255 28.39 4.33 10.02
C PHE A 255 27.88 5.76 10.02
N ASP A 256 27.55 6.25 8.82
CA ASP A 256 26.95 7.56 8.64
C ASP A 256 25.58 7.65 9.34
N PRO A 257 25.16 8.84 9.78
CA PRO A 257 23.80 9.02 10.25
C PRO A 257 22.79 8.78 9.13
N PHE A 258 21.57 8.40 9.49
CA PHE A 258 20.48 8.31 8.51
C PHE A 258 20.26 9.67 7.81
N PRO A 259 20.05 9.69 6.48
CA PRO A 259 19.97 10.92 5.70
C PRO A 259 18.78 11.80 6.10
N GLY A 260 17.68 11.21 6.58
CA GLY A 260 16.51 11.95 7.06
C GLY A 260 16.74 12.75 8.35
N ILE A 261 17.84 12.49 9.07
CA ILE A 261 18.23 13.22 10.28
C ILE A 261 19.08 14.43 9.94
N VAL A 262 20.01 14.28 8.98
CA VAL A 262 20.94 15.34 8.57
C VAL A 262 20.19 16.52 7.92
N ASN A 263 19.04 16.25 7.31
CA ASN A 263 18.23 17.22 6.60
C ASN A 263 17.14 17.91 7.44
N GLN A 264 17.14 17.73 8.78
CA GLN A 264 16.21 18.43 9.68
C GLN A 264 16.87 19.71 10.24
N PRO A 265 16.32 20.92 9.96
CA PRO A 265 16.83 22.18 10.50
C PRO A 265 16.59 22.34 12.01
#